data_AF-A0A1T3F487-F1
#
_entry.id   AF-A0A1T3F487-F1
#
_cell.length_a   1.000
_cell.length_b   1.000
_cell.length_c   1.000
_cell.angle_alpha   90.00
_cell.angle_beta   90.00
_cell.angle_gamma   90.00
#
_symmetry.space_group_name_H-M   'P 1'
#
loop_
_entity.id
_entity.type
_entity.pdbx_description
1 polymer ?
#
loop_
_entity_poly.entity_id
_entity_poly.type
_entity_poly.pdbx_seq_one_letter_code
_entity_poly.pdbx_strand_id
1 'polypeptide(L)'
;MAIKLNKQESTFRNELLFTADAKTIRIDNTLVNLFMLLKHEGIRPKQRTRRGDSVFIELDKLKNIFQKLEEGNELDGFKENPEAVELWLRTNLVNMVNRGNSEKEKISSLRPIHLESYRVRNVPNTRDYFTADQVYLMLGQNPIVKENLRNFLADGWDKTTNTLLQSKELDVDSLGILYLIKNVNPGFMESNTTLNKVKPILIEQAELFCDDVRRLLVYKSKIPRNVLIDYLKTITSFHLALYIHKVIYLLPKMIEAGTKDVVDDWSIVIDTTDDFESKVSSIAIAEAEKTYNSLYKYVKATFKINSIIQKLKLDESNSDSIGRALEVLKNELNQYETKFEAYWDVVYNEQDEDDKDLLTEMVKYETTYFDRYVELLLKVRGKRLHKDHIELLDSLSQKNSERGFLAQGRSKKHPRRYMLGTRLLEALVQIQVLHLEGDKFITQSLSIEELMRNLKDRYGLIINGLEEKRFQNTDLHTHLAFKENVEAFKIKLRQIGFYNDLSDAYILQKIRPRYELS
;
A
#
# COMPACT_ATOMS: atom_id res chain seq x y z
N MET A 1 24.64 -23.50 -8.10
CA MET A 1 23.86 -24.55 -8.77
C MET A 1 22.39 -24.26 -8.49
N ALA A 2 21.57 -24.28 -9.53
CA ALA A 2 20.19 -23.83 -9.44
C ALA A 2 19.34 -24.85 -10.19
N ILE A 3 18.57 -25.63 -9.43
CA ILE A 3 17.48 -26.45 -9.97
C ILE A 3 16.74 -25.60 -11.00
N LYS A 4 16.70 -26.09 -12.23
CA LYS A 4 16.09 -25.38 -13.35
C LYS A 4 14.58 -25.48 -13.20
N LEU A 5 13.93 -24.34 -12.98
CA LEU A 5 12.48 -24.21 -12.98
C LEU A 5 12.05 -23.56 -14.29
N ASN A 6 10.93 -23.99 -14.85
CA ASN A 6 10.36 -23.33 -16.02
C ASN A 6 9.79 -21.95 -15.65
N LYS A 7 9.34 -21.19 -16.67
CA LYS A 7 8.81 -19.83 -16.46
C LYS A 7 7.56 -19.80 -15.59
N GLN A 8 6.68 -20.80 -15.71
CA GLN A 8 5.44 -20.88 -14.93
C GLN A 8 5.74 -21.15 -13.45
N GLU A 9 6.59 -22.14 -13.16
CA GLU A 9 7.10 -22.46 -11.81
C GLU A 9 7.84 -21.31 -11.16
N SER A 10 8.52 -20.52 -11.97
CA SER A 10 9.28 -19.37 -11.50
C SER A 10 8.42 -18.19 -11.06
N THR A 11 7.11 -18.18 -11.39
CA THR A 11 6.21 -17.05 -11.14
C THR A 11 5.51 -17.22 -9.80
N PHE A 12 5.89 -16.40 -8.81
CA PHE A 12 5.26 -16.39 -7.48
C PHE A 12 4.03 -15.47 -7.40
N ARG A 13 4.06 -14.33 -8.10
CA ARG A 13 3.01 -13.31 -8.01
C ARG A 13 1.65 -13.91 -8.38
N ASN A 14 0.67 -13.70 -7.51
CA ASN A 14 -0.72 -14.10 -7.74
C ASN A 14 -1.63 -12.89 -7.56
N GLU A 15 -2.13 -12.35 -8.67
CA GLU A 15 -2.97 -11.15 -8.68
C GLU A 15 -4.33 -11.34 -8.00
N LEU A 16 -4.79 -12.57 -7.85
CA LEU A 16 -6.03 -12.89 -7.14
C LEU A 16 -5.88 -12.80 -5.62
N LEU A 17 -4.64 -12.86 -5.11
CA LEU A 17 -4.33 -12.70 -3.68
C LEU A 17 -3.90 -11.27 -3.37
N PHE A 18 -2.86 -10.81 -4.07
CA PHE A 18 -2.26 -9.49 -3.93
C PHE A 18 -1.49 -9.13 -5.20
N THR A 19 -1.86 -8.04 -5.87
CA THR A 19 -1.33 -7.75 -7.21
C THR A 19 0.13 -7.32 -7.23
N ALA A 20 0.66 -6.77 -6.13
CA ALA A 20 1.98 -6.17 -6.13
C ALA A 20 3.10 -7.23 -6.09
N ASP A 21 4.20 -6.97 -6.82
CA ASP A 21 5.42 -7.77 -6.64
C ASP A 21 6.07 -7.45 -5.29
N ALA A 22 6.73 -8.44 -4.71
CA ALA A 22 7.56 -8.28 -3.52
C ALA A 22 8.84 -7.48 -3.84
N LYS A 23 8.69 -6.15 -3.85
CA LYS A 23 9.75 -5.17 -4.12
C LYS A 23 9.54 -3.94 -3.24
N THR A 24 10.61 -3.18 -3.04
CA THR A 24 10.53 -1.86 -2.42
C THR A 24 9.69 -0.92 -3.29
N ILE A 25 8.63 -0.38 -2.72
CA ILE A 25 7.73 0.56 -3.42
C ILE A 25 7.94 2.00 -2.96
N ARG A 26 7.59 2.93 -3.83
CA ARG A 26 7.43 4.36 -3.48
C ARG A 26 5.97 4.71 -3.67
N ILE A 27 5.30 5.10 -2.59
CA ILE A 27 3.86 5.36 -2.63
C ILE A 27 3.48 6.48 -3.62
N ASP A 28 4.38 7.44 -3.87
CA ASP A 28 4.18 8.45 -4.93
C ASP A 28 4.08 7.82 -6.32
N ASN A 29 4.93 6.83 -6.63
CA ASN A 29 4.85 6.09 -7.90
C ASN A 29 3.54 5.29 -7.97
N THR A 30 3.11 4.71 -6.84
CA THR A 30 1.82 4.01 -6.75
C THR A 30 0.66 4.95 -7.07
N LEU A 31 0.60 6.15 -6.48
CA LEU A 31 -0.46 7.12 -6.76
C LEU A 31 -0.41 7.64 -8.21
N VAL A 32 0.78 7.94 -8.74
CA VAL A 32 0.92 8.36 -10.15
C VAL A 32 0.38 7.28 -11.09
N ASN A 33 0.67 6.01 -10.84
CA ASN A 33 0.14 4.92 -11.67
C ASN A 33 -1.35 4.63 -11.39
N LEU A 34 -1.83 4.85 -10.17
CA LEU A 34 -3.26 4.77 -9.84
C LEU A 34 -4.05 5.79 -10.65
N PHE A 35 -3.54 7.02 -10.79
CA PHE A 35 -4.22 8.07 -11.54
C PHE A 35 -4.38 7.70 -13.01
N MET A 36 -3.36 7.06 -13.59
CA MET A 36 -3.46 6.46 -14.91
C MET A 36 -4.57 5.38 -14.97
N LEU A 37 -4.63 4.46 -14.00
CA LEU A 37 -5.68 3.43 -13.95
C LEU A 37 -7.08 4.04 -13.77
N LEU A 38 -7.24 5.09 -12.95
CA LEU A 38 -8.50 5.80 -12.78
C LEU A 38 -8.91 6.56 -14.05
N LYS A 39 -7.94 7.12 -14.78
CA LYS A 39 -8.20 7.78 -16.06
C LYS A 39 -8.66 6.79 -17.13
N HIS A 40 -8.00 5.63 -17.21
CA HIS A 40 -8.18 4.62 -18.26
C HIS A 40 -8.95 3.37 -17.78
N GLU A 41 -9.75 3.50 -16.72
CA GLU A 41 -10.70 2.47 -16.27
C GLU A 41 -10.09 1.08 -16.03
N GLY A 42 -8.92 1.06 -15.40
CA GLY A 42 -8.17 -0.15 -15.06
C GLY A 42 -7.20 -0.62 -16.15
N ILE A 43 -7.13 0.10 -17.27
CA ILE A 43 -6.14 -0.15 -18.33
C ILE A 43 -4.84 0.59 -18.00
N ARG A 44 -3.71 -0.10 -18.19
CA ARG A 44 -2.36 0.46 -18.01
C ARG A 44 -1.72 0.73 -19.38
N PRO A 45 -2.08 1.82 -20.07
CA PRO A 45 -1.59 2.09 -21.42
C PRO A 45 -0.07 2.20 -21.45
N LYS A 46 0.53 1.66 -22.52
CA LYS A 46 1.98 1.73 -22.72
C LYS A 46 2.34 3.08 -23.33
N GLN A 47 3.24 3.80 -22.69
CA GLN A 47 3.78 5.03 -23.25
C GLN A 47 4.65 4.70 -24.46
N ARG A 48 4.47 5.41 -25.57
CA ARG A 48 5.27 5.22 -26.78
C ARG A 48 6.74 5.55 -26.49
N THR A 49 7.65 4.68 -26.95
CA THR A 49 9.09 4.94 -26.88
C THR A 49 9.42 6.11 -27.82
N ARG A 50 9.73 7.28 -27.27
CA ARG A 50 10.28 8.39 -28.04
C ARG A 50 11.72 8.05 -28.47
N ARG A 51 12.19 8.53 -29.62
CA ARG A 51 13.60 8.39 -30.06
C ARG A 51 14.35 9.73 -29.87
N GLY A 52 15.65 9.68 -29.60
CA GLY A 52 16.54 10.85 -29.45
C GLY A 52 16.56 11.50 -28.05
N ASP A 53 17.10 12.72 -27.92
CA ASP A 53 17.25 13.47 -26.65
C ASP A 53 15.94 13.77 -25.91
N SER A 54 14.80 13.45 -26.51
CA SER A 54 13.44 13.69 -25.99
C SER A 54 12.86 12.56 -25.12
N VAL A 55 13.66 11.53 -24.79
CA VAL A 55 13.18 10.33 -24.07
C VAL A 55 12.97 10.58 -22.58
N PHE A 56 13.86 11.35 -21.94
CA PHE A 56 13.86 11.54 -20.49
C PHE A 56 13.41 12.96 -20.11
N ILE A 57 12.55 13.05 -19.09
CA ILE A 57 12.12 14.33 -18.51
C ILE A 57 13.17 14.78 -17.51
N GLU A 58 13.70 15.97 -17.75
CA GLU A 58 14.74 16.62 -16.96
C GLU A 58 14.25 17.98 -16.50
N LEU A 59 14.90 18.53 -15.48
CA LEU A 59 14.46 19.76 -14.83
C LEU A 59 14.50 20.95 -15.79
N ASP A 60 15.55 21.05 -16.62
CA ASP A 60 15.69 22.11 -17.62
C ASP A 60 14.56 22.09 -18.65
N LYS A 61 14.08 20.91 -19.03
CA LYS A 61 12.93 20.80 -19.94
C LYS A 61 11.65 21.34 -19.32
N LEU A 62 11.47 21.17 -18.00
CA LEU A 62 10.32 21.72 -17.29
C LEU A 62 10.47 23.24 -17.08
N LYS A 63 11.66 23.74 -16.77
CA LYS A 63 11.95 25.18 -16.70
C LYS A 63 11.66 25.88 -18.04
N ASN A 64 12.04 25.26 -19.15
CA ASN A 64 11.74 25.77 -20.49
C ASN A 64 10.23 25.87 -20.78
N ILE A 65 9.38 25.09 -20.10
CA ILE A 65 7.92 25.24 -20.21
C ILE A 65 7.49 26.57 -19.57
N PHE A 66 7.98 26.88 -18.37
CA PHE A 66 7.67 28.14 -17.69
C PHE A 66 8.17 29.36 -18.47
N GLN A 67 9.37 29.28 -19.06
CA GLN A 67 9.87 30.34 -19.94
C GLN A 67 8.91 30.61 -21.11
N LYS A 68 8.42 29.56 -21.76
CA LYS A 68 7.48 29.69 -22.90
C LYS A 68 6.11 30.21 -22.48
N LEU A 69 5.66 29.89 -21.27
CA LEU A 69 4.42 30.42 -20.72
C LEU A 69 4.53 31.93 -20.46
N GLU A 70 5.68 32.39 -19.99
CA GLU A 70 5.96 33.82 -19.83
C GLU A 70 6.03 34.55 -21.18
N GLU A 71 6.70 33.97 -22.17
CA GLU A 71 6.71 34.49 -23.55
C GLU A 71 5.30 34.55 -24.17
N GLY A 72 4.40 33.68 -23.71
CA GLY A 72 2.99 33.64 -24.11
C GLY A 72 2.05 34.51 -23.27
N ASN A 73 2.56 35.32 -22.34
CA ASN A 73 1.78 36.13 -21.39
C ASN A 73 0.81 35.32 -20.52
N GLU A 74 1.08 34.04 -20.28
CA GLU A 74 0.28 33.19 -19.37
C GLU A 74 0.76 33.25 -17.92
N LEU A 75 2.01 33.70 -17.69
CA LEU A 75 2.59 33.96 -16.38
C LEU A 75 3.63 35.09 -16.47
N ASP A 76 4.10 35.59 -15.32
CA ASP A 76 5.14 36.63 -15.23
C ASP A 76 6.17 36.29 -14.14
N GLY A 77 7.38 36.85 -14.25
CA GLY A 77 8.45 36.80 -13.25
C GLY A 77 9.40 35.59 -13.33
N PHE A 78 9.26 34.70 -14.31
CA PHE A 78 10.17 33.54 -14.47
C PHE A 78 11.56 33.98 -14.91
N LYS A 79 11.67 34.87 -15.91
CA LYS A 79 12.96 35.39 -16.40
C LYS A 79 13.75 36.11 -15.31
N GLU A 80 13.04 36.78 -14.41
CA GLU A 80 13.64 37.48 -13.27
C GLU A 80 14.02 36.51 -12.13
N ASN A 81 13.28 35.41 -11.95
CA ASN A 81 13.43 34.50 -10.81
C ASN A 81 13.51 33.01 -11.22
N PRO A 82 14.42 32.60 -12.12
CA PRO A 82 14.46 31.23 -12.63
C PRO A 82 14.85 30.20 -11.56
N GLU A 83 15.64 30.61 -10.55
CA GLU A 83 16.02 29.77 -9.42
C GLU A 83 14.84 29.45 -8.49
N ALA A 84 13.94 30.42 -8.27
CA ALA A 84 12.75 30.21 -7.46
C ALA A 84 11.83 29.15 -8.08
N VAL A 85 11.65 29.19 -9.40
CA VAL A 85 10.88 28.17 -10.13
C VAL A 85 11.56 26.82 -10.10
N GLU A 86 12.89 26.75 -10.15
CA GLU A 86 13.62 25.50 -9.97
C GLU A 86 13.39 24.89 -8.58
N LEU A 87 13.49 25.69 -7.53
CA LEU A 87 13.23 25.26 -6.16
C LEU A 87 11.79 24.78 -5.97
N TRP A 88 10.82 25.50 -6.55
CA TRP A 88 9.41 25.12 -6.53
C TRP A 88 9.17 23.82 -7.28
N LEU A 89 9.75 23.65 -8.48
CA LEU A 89 9.68 22.39 -9.24
C LEU A 89 10.17 21.22 -8.39
N ARG A 90 11.39 21.32 -7.86
CA ARG A 90 12.04 20.27 -7.07
C ARG A 90 11.31 19.95 -5.76
N THR A 91 10.65 20.95 -5.16
CA THR A 91 10.07 20.83 -3.82
C THR A 91 8.58 20.51 -3.83
N ASN A 92 7.84 20.90 -4.86
CA ASN A 92 6.38 20.83 -4.88
C ASN A 92 5.81 20.11 -6.11
N LEU A 93 6.46 20.20 -7.28
CA LEU A 93 5.85 19.76 -8.53
C LEU A 93 6.38 18.42 -9.06
N VAL A 94 7.62 18.04 -8.74
CA VAL A 94 8.20 16.76 -9.18
C VAL A 94 8.51 15.79 -8.04
N ASN A 95 8.53 14.52 -8.39
CA ASN A 95 9.13 13.44 -7.62
C ASN A 95 10.50 13.09 -8.19
N MET A 96 11.46 12.80 -7.31
CA MET A 96 12.83 12.51 -7.69
C MET A 96 13.33 11.20 -7.05
N VAL A 97 14.21 10.51 -7.76
CA VAL A 97 15.00 9.36 -7.27
C VAL A 97 16.43 9.82 -7.00
N ASN A 98 17.10 9.20 -6.02
CA ASN A 98 18.47 9.54 -5.59
C ASN A 98 18.66 11.03 -5.26
N ARG A 99 17.67 11.66 -4.61
CA ARG A 99 17.72 13.07 -4.25
C ARG A 99 18.98 13.38 -3.43
N GLY A 100 19.68 14.45 -3.79
CA GLY A 100 20.94 14.87 -3.14
C GLY A 100 22.19 14.13 -3.63
N ASN A 101 22.06 13.17 -4.55
CA ASN A 101 23.19 12.60 -5.29
C ASN A 101 23.25 13.25 -6.67
N SER A 102 24.08 14.28 -6.83
CA SER A 102 24.14 15.10 -8.05
C SER A 102 24.33 14.30 -9.34
N GLU A 103 25.04 13.16 -9.31
CA GLU A 103 25.28 12.32 -10.49
C GLU A 103 24.11 11.38 -10.84
N LYS A 104 23.34 10.96 -9.82
CA LYS A 104 22.30 9.92 -9.97
C LYS A 104 20.89 10.45 -9.78
N GLU A 105 20.75 11.70 -9.37
CA GLU A 105 19.47 12.35 -9.14
C GLU A 105 18.71 12.46 -10.46
N LYS A 106 17.47 11.96 -10.46
CA LYS A 106 16.64 11.96 -11.65
C LYS A 106 15.20 12.23 -11.27
N ILE A 107 14.47 12.90 -12.15
CA ILE A 107 13.00 13.00 -12.04
C ILE A 107 12.42 11.60 -12.24
N SER A 108 11.47 11.21 -11.39
CA SER A 108 10.60 10.06 -11.68
C SER A 108 9.33 10.53 -12.38
N SER A 109 8.61 11.49 -11.83
CA SER A 109 7.30 11.93 -12.33
C SER A 109 6.96 13.32 -11.80
N LEU A 110 5.87 13.91 -12.28
CA LEU A 110 5.18 14.95 -11.51
C LEU A 110 4.62 14.37 -10.21
N ARG A 111 4.44 15.24 -9.20
CA ARG A 111 3.74 14.85 -7.98
C ARG A 111 2.29 14.45 -8.30
N PRO A 112 1.73 13.45 -7.61
CA PRO A 112 0.37 12.96 -7.83
C PRO A 112 -0.66 13.93 -7.22
N ILE A 113 -0.71 15.18 -7.68
CA ILE A 113 -1.65 16.21 -7.22
C ILE A 113 -2.92 16.23 -8.08
N HIS A 114 -2.79 16.01 -9.39
CA HIS A 114 -3.91 16.04 -10.33
C HIS A 114 -3.97 14.72 -11.13
N LEU A 115 -5.16 14.32 -11.59
CA LEU A 115 -5.39 13.06 -12.31
C LEU A 115 -4.47 12.90 -13.52
N GLU A 116 -4.08 14.00 -14.16
CA GLU A 116 -3.23 14.00 -15.36
C GLU A 116 -1.71 14.02 -15.05
N SER A 117 -1.29 14.02 -13.79
CA SER A 117 0.13 14.04 -13.39
C SER A 117 0.95 12.89 -14.01
N TYR A 118 0.33 11.75 -14.31
CA TYR A 118 1.00 10.59 -14.91
C TYR A 118 1.51 10.82 -16.35
N ARG A 119 1.06 11.89 -17.03
CA ARG A 119 1.50 12.23 -18.40
C ARG A 119 2.98 12.59 -18.48
N VAL A 120 3.54 13.10 -17.39
CA VAL A 120 4.94 13.54 -17.29
C VAL A 120 5.64 12.62 -16.30
N ARG A 121 6.25 11.56 -16.83
CA ARG A 121 7.01 10.57 -16.05
C ARG A 121 8.13 9.90 -16.85
N ASN A 122 9.16 9.52 -16.14
CA ASN A 122 10.22 8.62 -16.58
C ASN A 122 9.86 7.20 -16.13
N VAL A 123 9.30 6.40 -17.04
CA VAL A 123 8.77 5.05 -16.77
C VAL A 123 9.74 4.15 -15.99
N PRO A 124 11.06 4.09 -16.30
CA PRO A 124 12.00 3.27 -15.53
C PRO A 124 12.10 3.65 -14.05
N ASN A 125 11.88 4.93 -13.71
CA ASN A 125 11.97 5.46 -12.35
C ASN A 125 10.60 5.57 -11.65
N THR A 126 9.51 5.30 -12.36
CA THR A 126 8.12 5.40 -11.86
C THR A 126 7.48 4.03 -11.72
N ARG A 127 8.28 2.96 -11.62
CA ARG A 127 7.77 1.61 -11.36
C ARG A 127 7.12 1.58 -9.98
N ASP A 128 5.91 1.03 -9.94
CA ASP A 128 5.12 0.76 -8.73
C ASP A 128 4.94 -0.74 -8.50
N TYR A 129 5.50 -1.59 -9.36
CA TYR A 129 5.45 -3.05 -9.24
C TYR A 129 4.03 -3.58 -9.05
N PHE A 130 3.07 -3.05 -9.82
CA PHE A 130 1.64 -3.42 -9.79
C PHE A 130 0.94 -3.11 -8.46
N THR A 131 1.53 -2.26 -7.61
CA THR A 131 0.89 -1.83 -6.35
C THR A 131 -0.33 -0.96 -6.61
N ALA A 132 -0.33 -0.13 -7.66
CA ALA A 132 -1.50 0.68 -7.99
C ALA A 132 -2.69 -0.15 -8.43
N ASP A 133 -2.43 -1.33 -9.01
CA ASP A 133 -3.48 -2.28 -9.42
C ASP A 133 -4.25 -2.74 -8.18
N GLN A 134 -3.57 -3.07 -7.07
CA GLN A 134 -4.20 -3.43 -5.80
C GLN A 134 -5.08 -2.29 -5.28
N VAL A 135 -4.58 -1.06 -5.30
CA VAL A 135 -5.35 0.11 -4.83
C VAL A 135 -6.60 0.32 -5.71
N TYR A 136 -6.45 0.16 -7.02
CA TYR A 136 -7.57 0.24 -7.96
C TYR A 136 -8.61 -0.85 -7.71
N LEU A 137 -8.19 -2.10 -7.43
CA LEU A 137 -9.08 -3.20 -7.07
C LEU A 137 -9.82 -2.93 -5.75
N MET A 138 -9.12 -2.39 -4.74
CA MET A 138 -9.76 -2.05 -3.47
C MET A 138 -10.82 -0.95 -3.66
N LEU A 139 -10.51 0.11 -4.41
CA LEU A 139 -11.49 1.15 -4.79
C LEU A 139 -12.67 0.58 -5.59
N GLY A 140 -12.45 -0.51 -6.32
CA GLY A 140 -13.48 -1.21 -7.07
C GLY A 140 -14.63 -1.76 -6.22
N GLN A 141 -14.44 -1.95 -4.90
CA GLN A 141 -15.51 -2.38 -4.00
C GLN A 141 -16.60 -1.31 -3.83
N ASN A 142 -16.26 -0.04 -4.00
CA ASN A 142 -17.24 1.04 -3.99
C ASN A 142 -17.07 1.94 -5.24
N PRO A 143 -17.77 1.63 -6.34
CA PRO A 143 -17.68 2.40 -7.59
C PRO A 143 -17.99 3.90 -7.42
N ILE A 144 -18.90 4.25 -6.51
CA ILE A 144 -19.28 5.65 -6.23
C ILE A 144 -18.09 6.40 -5.62
N VAL A 145 -17.43 5.80 -4.61
CA VAL A 145 -16.23 6.40 -4.00
C VAL A 145 -15.09 6.52 -5.01
N LYS A 146 -14.87 5.49 -5.82
CA LYS A 146 -13.86 5.50 -6.89
C LYS A 146 -14.08 6.66 -7.86
N GLU A 147 -15.32 6.87 -8.30
CA GLU A 147 -15.67 7.95 -9.21
C GLU A 147 -15.60 9.33 -8.54
N ASN A 148 -16.01 9.44 -7.27
CA ASN A 148 -15.84 10.67 -6.48
C ASN A 148 -14.36 11.08 -6.35
N LEU A 149 -13.48 10.10 -6.11
CA LEU A 149 -12.03 10.33 -6.08
C LEU A 149 -11.52 10.78 -7.46
N ARG A 150 -11.92 10.08 -8.53
CA ARG A 150 -11.55 10.44 -9.92
C ARG A 150 -11.97 11.87 -10.26
N ASN A 151 -13.19 12.26 -9.88
CA ASN A 151 -13.73 13.60 -10.12
C ASN A 151 -13.00 14.68 -9.33
N PHE A 152 -12.71 14.43 -8.05
CA PHE A 152 -11.87 15.32 -7.25
C PHE A 152 -10.49 15.53 -7.88
N LEU A 153 -9.84 14.44 -8.31
CA LEU A 153 -8.51 14.50 -8.91
C LEU A 153 -8.49 15.17 -10.29
N ALA A 154 -9.58 15.10 -11.05
CA ALA A 154 -9.71 15.71 -12.38
C ALA A 154 -10.09 17.20 -12.32
N ASP A 155 -10.35 17.73 -11.13
CA ASP A 155 -11.00 19.02 -11.01
C ASP A 155 -10.07 20.17 -11.41
N GLY A 156 -10.61 21.11 -12.19
CA GLY A 156 -9.90 22.26 -12.75
C GLY A 156 -9.34 22.08 -14.18
N TRP A 157 -9.59 20.94 -14.82
CA TRP A 157 -9.07 20.61 -16.15
C TRP A 157 -10.16 20.20 -17.14
N ASP A 158 -10.24 20.88 -18.28
CA ASP A 158 -11.09 20.46 -19.40
C ASP A 158 -10.33 19.45 -20.29
N LYS A 159 -10.84 18.22 -20.32
CA LYS A 159 -10.26 17.12 -21.09
C LYS A 159 -10.49 17.26 -22.60
N THR A 160 -11.54 17.97 -23.02
CA THR A 160 -11.92 18.13 -24.43
C THR A 160 -11.02 19.16 -25.10
N THR A 161 -10.84 20.31 -24.45
CA THR A 161 -10.03 21.42 -24.98
C THR A 161 -8.56 21.35 -24.54
N ASN A 162 -8.21 20.51 -23.55
CA ASN A 162 -6.91 20.49 -22.89
C ASN A 162 -6.53 21.87 -22.30
N THR A 163 -7.49 22.56 -21.69
CA THR A 163 -7.29 23.87 -21.05
C THR A 163 -7.70 23.86 -19.58
N LEU A 164 -7.16 24.80 -18.81
CA LEU A 164 -7.59 25.04 -17.45
C LEU A 164 -9.00 25.64 -17.44
N LEU A 165 -9.82 25.24 -16.47
CA LEU A 165 -11.13 25.84 -16.23
C LEU A 165 -10.96 27.10 -15.39
N GLN A 166 -11.13 28.28 -16.00
CA GLN A 166 -10.93 29.58 -15.35
C GLN A 166 -11.94 29.88 -14.22
N SER A 167 -13.03 29.13 -14.10
CA SER A 167 -14.08 29.33 -13.10
C SER A 167 -13.78 28.71 -11.73
N LYS A 168 -12.62 28.05 -11.55
CA LYS A 168 -12.27 27.37 -10.30
C LYS A 168 -10.96 27.90 -9.71
N GLU A 169 -11.03 28.31 -8.45
CA GLU A 169 -9.83 28.58 -7.66
C GLU A 169 -9.09 27.26 -7.41
N LEU A 170 -7.86 27.18 -7.90
CA LEU A 170 -6.94 26.07 -7.67
C LEU A 170 -5.75 26.59 -6.86
N ASP A 171 -5.22 25.75 -5.97
CA ASP A 171 -3.99 26.07 -5.28
C ASP A 171 -2.81 26.17 -6.26
N VAL A 172 -1.78 26.92 -5.87
CA VAL A 172 -0.61 27.22 -6.72
C VAL A 172 0.07 25.94 -7.23
N ASP A 173 0.21 24.90 -6.39
CA ASP A 173 0.84 23.65 -6.80
C ASP A 173 -0.01 22.91 -7.85
N SER A 174 -1.33 22.87 -7.68
CA SER A 174 -2.26 22.34 -8.70
C SER A 174 -2.13 23.08 -10.03
N LEU A 175 -2.10 24.42 -10.02
CA LEU A 175 -1.91 25.23 -11.23
C LEU A 175 -0.56 24.92 -11.90
N GLY A 176 0.52 24.87 -11.13
CA GLY A 176 1.86 24.52 -11.63
C GLY A 176 1.89 23.19 -12.34
N ILE A 177 1.25 22.16 -11.77
CA ILE A 177 1.10 20.84 -12.42
C ILE A 177 0.31 20.95 -13.72
N LEU A 178 -0.81 21.67 -13.75
CA LEU A 178 -1.66 21.82 -14.93
C LEU A 178 -0.94 22.55 -16.07
N TYR A 179 -0.17 23.59 -15.77
CA TYR A 179 0.67 24.30 -16.74
C TYR A 179 1.75 23.39 -17.34
N LEU A 180 2.37 22.54 -16.52
CA LEU A 180 3.37 21.57 -16.99
C LEU A 180 2.80 20.50 -17.92
N ILE A 181 1.53 20.10 -17.74
CA ILE A 181 0.91 19.06 -18.59
C ILE A 181 0.21 19.62 -19.83
N LYS A 182 -0.16 20.90 -19.85
CA LYS A 182 -1.01 21.52 -20.88
C LYS A 182 -0.53 21.21 -22.29
N ASN A 183 0.77 21.34 -22.51
CA ASN A 183 1.40 21.14 -23.81
C ASN A 183 2.12 19.78 -23.96
N VAL A 184 1.93 18.84 -23.03
CA VAL A 184 2.63 17.54 -23.05
C VAL A 184 1.71 16.42 -23.50
N ASN A 185 1.86 15.96 -24.75
CA ASN A 185 1.19 14.74 -25.21
C ASN A 185 2.16 13.54 -25.20
N PRO A 186 2.10 12.64 -24.18
CA PRO A 186 3.04 11.52 -24.06
C PRO A 186 2.89 10.47 -25.17
N GLY A 187 1.73 10.38 -25.83
CA GLY A 187 1.41 9.34 -26.79
C GLY A 187 1.30 7.96 -26.13
N PHE A 188 0.08 7.47 -25.99
CA PHE A 188 -0.20 6.15 -25.42
C PHE A 188 -0.59 5.13 -26.50
N MET A 189 -0.31 3.86 -26.21
CA MET A 189 -0.81 2.71 -26.97
C MET A 189 -1.73 1.90 -26.08
N GLU A 190 -2.80 1.37 -26.68
CA GLU A 190 -3.71 0.47 -26.00
C GLU A 190 -2.97 -0.77 -25.49
N SER A 191 -3.49 -1.33 -24.40
CA SER A 191 -2.98 -2.54 -23.78
C SER A 191 -4.17 -3.34 -23.25
N ASN A 192 -4.14 -4.65 -23.47
CA ASN A 192 -5.14 -5.52 -22.85
C ASN A 192 -4.89 -5.62 -21.34
N THR A 193 -5.97 -5.65 -20.58
CA THR A 193 -5.94 -5.86 -19.13
C THR A 193 -7.06 -6.81 -18.72
N THR A 194 -6.78 -7.68 -17.77
CA THR A 194 -7.77 -8.53 -17.11
C THR A 194 -8.11 -8.04 -15.71
N LEU A 195 -7.52 -6.91 -15.27
CA LEU A 195 -7.60 -6.42 -13.90
C LEU A 195 -9.04 -6.28 -13.39
N ASN A 196 -9.96 -5.78 -14.23
CA ASN A 196 -11.37 -5.60 -13.84
C ASN A 196 -12.13 -6.91 -13.56
N LYS A 197 -11.57 -8.09 -13.90
CA LYS A 197 -12.14 -9.40 -13.54
C LYS A 197 -11.73 -9.86 -12.15
N VAL A 198 -10.65 -9.29 -11.61
CA VAL A 198 -10.11 -9.64 -10.29
C VAL A 198 -10.87 -8.87 -9.22
N LYS A 199 -11.19 -9.56 -8.12
CA LYS A 199 -11.75 -9.00 -6.89
C LYS A 199 -10.76 -9.22 -5.74
N PRO A 200 -10.58 -8.26 -4.82
CA PRO A 200 -9.79 -8.44 -3.60
C PRO A 200 -10.28 -9.64 -2.80
N ILE A 201 -9.36 -10.47 -2.30
CA ILE A 201 -9.70 -11.59 -1.42
C ILE A 201 -10.21 -11.11 -0.04
N LEU A 202 -9.70 -9.97 0.44
CA LEU A 202 -10.16 -9.33 1.68
C LEU A 202 -11.14 -8.18 1.35
N ILE A 203 -12.40 -8.54 1.13
CA ILE A 203 -13.47 -7.60 0.73
C ILE A 203 -13.67 -6.51 1.78
N GLU A 204 -13.84 -6.89 3.05
CA GLU A 204 -14.08 -5.95 4.15
C GLU A 204 -12.95 -4.94 4.32
N GLN A 205 -11.69 -5.38 4.16
CA GLN A 205 -10.52 -4.48 4.22
C GLN A 205 -10.52 -3.46 3.05
N ALA A 206 -10.99 -3.86 1.87
CA ALA A 206 -11.11 -2.99 0.71
C ALA A 206 -12.30 -2.01 0.84
N GLU A 207 -13.41 -2.45 1.42
CA GLU A 207 -14.54 -1.59 1.78
C GLU A 207 -14.16 -0.54 2.82
N LEU A 208 -13.40 -0.94 3.85
CA LEU A 208 -12.87 -0.02 4.85
C LEU A 208 -11.98 1.05 4.21
N PHE A 209 -11.10 0.67 3.28
CA PHE A 209 -10.31 1.64 2.51
C PHE A 209 -11.20 2.62 1.72
N CYS A 210 -12.27 2.13 1.10
CA CYS A 210 -13.23 2.99 0.42
C CYS A 210 -13.93 3.96 1.38
N ASP A 211 -14.34 3.50 2.57
CA ASP A 211 -14.96 4.36 3.58
C ASP A 211 -13.99 5.47 4.04
N ASP A 212 -12.73 5.14 4.27
CA ASP A 212 -11.70 6.12 4.65
C ASP A 212 -11.40 7.13 3.53
N VAL A 213 -11.36 6.69 2.27
CA VAL A 213 -11.27 7.60 1.12
C VAL A 213 -12.51 8.51 1.05
N ARG A 214 -13.71 7.96 1.24
CA ARG A 214 -14.97 8.73 1.24
C ARG A 214 -14.93 9.82 2.31
N ARG A 215 -14.50 9.48 3.53
CA ARG A 215 -14.37 10.40 4.68
C ARG A 215 -13.37 11.52 4.40
N LEU A 216 -12.20 11.19 3.83
CA LEU A 216 -11.22 12.20 3.45
C LEU A 216 -11.76 13.18 2.39
N LEU A 217 -12.47 12.68 1.38
CA LEU A 217 -13.03 13.52 0.31
C LEU A 217 -14.06 14.54 0.79
N VAL A 218 -14.60 14.40 2.00
CA VAL A 218 -15.48 15.42 2.60
C VAL A 218 -14.74 16.74 2.82
N TYR A 219 -13.43 16.69 3.09
CA TYR A 219 -12.61 17.87 3.33
C TYR A 219 -12.16 18.60 2.05
N LYS A 220 -12.55 18.12 0.86
CA LYS A 220 -12.05 18.64 -0.44
C LYS A 220 -12.25 20.14 -0.67
N SER A 221 -13.22 20.76 0.01
CA SER A 221 -13.50 22.20 -0.07
C SER A 221 -13.04 22.98 1.18
N LYS A 222 -12.44 22.30 2.16
CA LYS A 222 -12.01 22.89 3.44
C LYS A 222 -10.49 22.94 3.57
N ILE A 223 -9.76 22.09 2.85
CA ILE A 223 -8.30 22.05 2.90
C ILE A 223 -7.68 22.08 1.49
N PRO A 224 -6.45 22.59 1.36
CA PRO A 224 -5.73 22.56 0.09
C PRO A 224 -5.58 21.15 -0.47
N ARG A 225 -5.62 21.02 -1.81
CA ARG A 225 -5.56 19.72 -2.49
C ARG A 225 -4.30 18.94 -2.11
N ASN A 226 -3.14 19.60 -2.06
CA ASN A 226 -1.88 18.96 -1.71
C ASN A 226 -1.91 18.31 -0.30
N VAL A 227 -2.57 18.94 0.68
CA VAL A 227 -2.77 18.38 2.03
C VAL A 227 -3.68 17.15 1.97
N LEU A 228 -4.78 17.21 1.22
CA LEU A 228 -5.69 16.08 1.09
C LEU A 228 -5.03 14.89 0.38
N ILE A 229 -4.24 15.15 -0.65
CA ILE A 229 -3.42 14.14 -1.34
C ILE A 229 -2.40 13.52 -0.39
N ASP A 230 -1.82 14.30 0.50
CA ASP A 230 -0.92 13.79 1.52
C ASP A 230 -1.61 12.86 2.52
N TYR A 231 -2.84 13.17 2.94
CA TYR A 231 -3.65 12.22 3.74
C TYR A 231 -3.98 10.96 2.94
N LEU A 232 -4.41 11.11 1.68
CA LEU A 232 -4.71 9.98 0.78
C LEU A 232 -3.49 9.06 0.61
N LYS A 233 -2.29 9.63 0.43
CA LYS A 233 -1.02 8.92 0.35
C LYS A 233 -0.74 8.12 1.63
N THR A 234 -0.92 8.74 2.78
CA THR A 234 -0.73 8.11 4.09
C THR A 234 -1.68 6.93 4.26
N ILE A 235 -3.00 7.11 4.06
CA ILE A 235 -3.97 6.03 4.23
C ILE A 235 -3.82 4.95 3.16
N THR A 236 -3.48 5.28 1.91
CA THR A 236 -3.29 4.28 0.86
C THR A 236 -2.13 3.33 1.22
N SER A 237 -1.01 3.88 1.69
CA SER A 237 0.12 3.08 2.15
C SER A 237 -0.27 2.21 3.35
N PHE A 238 -1.00 2.78 4.30
CA PHE A 238 -1.46 2.09 5.50
C PHE A 238 -2.41 0.93 5.17
N HIS A 239 -3.43 1.14 4.32
CA HIS A 239 -4.35 0.08 3.93
C HIS A 239 -3.70 -1.01 3.08
N LEU A 240 -2.76 -0.67 2.21
CA LEU A 240 -1.96 -1.68 1.49
C LEU A 240 -1.16 -2.54 2.46
N ALA A 241 -0.57 -1.92 3.48
CA ALA A 241 0.18 -2.63 4.51
C ALA A 241 -0.75 -3.52 5.35
N LEU A 242 -1.89 -3.01 5.84
CA LEU A 242 -2.88 -3.82 6.54
C LEU A 242 -3.35 -5.01 5.70
N TYR A 243 -3.64 -4.77 4.42
CA TYR A 243 -4.08 -5.80 3.49
C TYR A 243 -3.06 -6.94 3.40
N ILE A 244 -1.79 -6.66 3.13
CA ILE A 244 -0.78 -7.71 3.02
C ILE A 244 -0.47 -8.40 4.37
N HIS A 245 -0.52 -7.67 5.50
CA HIS A 245 -0.38 -8.26 6.83
C HIS A 245 -1.50 -9.26 7.12
N LYS A 246 -2.75 -8.87 6.81
CA LYS A 246 -3.92 -9.74 6.94
C LYS A 246 -3.85 -10.93 5.98
N VAL A 247 -3.42 -10.75 4.73
CA VAL A 247 -3.22 -11.87 3.80
C VAL A 247 -2.15 -12.85 4.33
N ILE A 248 -1.03 -12.36 4.85
CA ILE A 248 0.02 -13.22 5.45
C ILE A 248 -0.55 -14.05 6.60
N TYR A 249 -1.44 -13.46 7.39
CA TYR A 249 -2.03 -14.09 8.57
C TYR A 249 -3.19 -15.05 8.23
N LEU A 250 -4.09 -14.64 7.33
CA LEU A 250 -5.34 -15.35 7.03
C LEU A 250 -5.19 -16.41 5.95
N LEU A 251 -4.29 -16.23 4.97
CA LEU A 251 -4.18 -17.17 3.85
C LEU A 251 -3.87 -18.62 4.28
N PRO A 252 -2.94 -18.87 5.24
CA PRO A 252 -2.75 -20.21 5.77
C PRO A 252 -4.02 -20.78 6.42
N LYS A 253 -4.79 -19.95 7.15
CA LYS A 253 -6.07 -20.36 7.76
C LYS A 253 -7.12 -20.70 6.70
N MET A 254 -7.17 -19.94 5.61
CA MET A 254 -8.07 -20.19 4.48
C MET A 254 -7.79 -21.55 3.83
N ILE A 255 -6.51 -21.93 3.69
CA ILE A 255 -6.12 -23.26 3.20
C ILE A 255 -6.57 -24.35 4.18
N GLU A 256 -6.32 -24.17 5.48
CA GLU A 256 -6.73 -25.14 6.50
C GLU A 256 -8.25 -25.33 6.55
N ALA A 257 -9.02 -24.26 6.35
CA ALA A 257 -10.47 -24.27 6.30
C ALA A 257 -11.04 -24.73 4.95
N GLY A 258 -10.27 -24.63 3.86
CA GLY A 258 -10.76 -24.90 2.50
C GLY A 258 -11.70 -23.83 1.95
N THR A 259 -11.74 -22.64 2.57
CA THR A 259 -12.62 -21.53 2.18
C THR A 259 -11.94 -20.18 2.44
N LYS A 260 -12.37 -19.15 1.69
CA LYS A 260 -12.00 -17.76 1.94
C LYS A 260 -12.72 -17.17 3.17
N ASP A 261 -13.84 -17.76 3.57
CA ASP A 261 -14.72 -17.26 4.62
C ASP A 261 -14.19 -17.70 6.00
N VAL A 262 -13.09 -17.07 6.42
CA VAL A 262 -12.47 -17.25 7.74
C VAL A 262 -12.64 -15.99 8.57
N VAL A 263 -12.72 -16.15 9.89
CA VAL A 263 -12.79 -15.00 10.81
C VAL A 263 -11.50 -14.17 10.72
N ASP A 264 -11.64 -12.87 10.45
CA ASP A 264 -10.54 -11.91 10.56
C ASP A 264 -10.39 -11.45 12.02
N ASP A 265 -9.52 -12.16 12.75
CA ASP A 265 -9.10 -11.85 14.12
C ASP A 265 -7.73 -11.16 14.17
N TRP A 266 -7.28 -10.55 13.06
CA TRP A 266 -5.99 -9.88 13.01
C TRP A 266 -5.98 -8.59 13.84
N SER A 267 -5.03 -8.49 14.76
CA SER A 267 -4.78 -7.27 15.53
C SER A 267 -3.34 -7.23 16.03
N ILE A 268 -2.82 -6.03 16.27
CA ILE A 268 -1.45 -5.79 16.70
C ILE A 268 -1.40 -4.75 17.82
N VAL A 269 -0.46 -4.92 18.75
CA VAL A 269 -0.13 -3.88 19.72
C VAL A 269 0.81 -2.87 19.07
N ILE A 270 0.45 -1.59 19.15
CA ILE A 270 1.26 -0.48 18.63
C ILE A 270 1.90 0.30 19.76
N ASP A 271 3.19 0.59 19.61
CA ASP A 271 3.95 1.42 20.52
C ASP A 271 3.86 2.90 20.10
N THR A 272 3.25 3.72 20.93
CA THR A 272 3.02 5.15 20.66
C THR A 272 4.07 6.06 21.31
N THR A 273 5.03 5.50 22.06
CA THR A 273 6.03 6.21 22.88
C THR A 273 7.15 6.85 22.09
N ASP A 274 7.37 6.39 20.86
CA ASP A 274 8.56 6.69 20.03
C ASP A 274 9.90 6.29 20.69
N ASP A 275 9.87 5.61 21.83
CA ASP A 275 11.03 5.11 22.54
C ASP A 275 11.24 3.61 22.23
N PHE A 276 12.48 3.24 21.89
CA PHE A 276 12.84 1.85 21.63
C PHE A 276 13.06 1.01 22.89
N GLU A 277 13.11 1.65 24.06
CA GLU A 277 13.32 1.01 25.37
C GLU A 277 12.06 1.13 26.27
N SER A 278 10.94 1.61 25.72
CA SER A 278 9.67 1.65 26.46
C SER A 278 9.22 0.26 26.87
N LYS A 279 8.39 0.15 27.91
CA LYS A 279 7.92 -1.15 28.40
C LYS A 279 7.06 -1.86 27.36
N VAL A 280 6.26 -1.10 26.59
CA VAL A 280 5.39 -1.63 25.53
C VAL A 280 6.16 -2.05 24.28
N SER A 281 7.38 -1.54 24.07
CA SER A 281 8.20 -1.87 22.91
C SER A 281 8.41 -3.38 22.77
N SER A 282 8.63 -4.09 23.88
CA SER A 282 8.79 -5.55 23.92
C SER A 282 7.58 -6.30 23.36
N ILE A 283 6.36 -5.84 23.67
CA ILE A 283 5.10 -6.42 23.18
C ILE A 283 4.95 -6.13 21.68
N ALA A 284 5.19 -4.89 21.26
CA ALA A 284 5.10 -4.49 19.86
C ALA A 284 6.17 -5.17 18.97
N ILE A 285 7.35 -5.47 19.51
CA ILE A 285 8.39 -6.29 18.86
C ILE A 285 7.89 -7.72 18.67
N ALA A 286 7.33 -8.34 19.72
CA ALA A 286 6.84 -9.71 19.65
C ALA A 286 5.70 -9.85 18.62
N GLU A 287 4.80 -8.86 18.53
CA GLU A 287 3.75 -8.84 17.51
C GLU A 287 4.32 -8.70 16.09
N ALA A 288 5.31 -7.84 15.88
CA ALA A 288 5.99 -7.74 14.59
C ALA A 288 6.69 -9.06 14.21
N GLU A 289 7.40 -9.68 15.16
CA GLU A 289 8.08 -10.95 14.96
C GLU A 289 7.13 -12.07 14.51
N LYS A 290 5.92 -12.14 15.09
CA LYS A 290 4.89 -13.10 14.66
C LYS A 290 4.53 -12.97 13.17
N THR A 291 4.39 -11.74 12.67
CA THR A 291 4.13 -11.49 11.24
C THR A 291 5.29 -11.98 10.39
N TYR A 292 6.53 -11.60 10.73
CA TYR A 292 7.71 -11.98 9.94
C TYR A 292 7.97 -13.48 9.97
N ASN A 293 7.77 -14.14 11.11
CA ASN A 293 7.88 -15.60 11.23
C ASN A 293 6.80 -16.33 10.42
N SER A 294 5.67 -15.68 10.14
CA SER A 294 4.58 -16.24 9.32
C SER A 294 4.82 -16.13 7.81
N LEU A 295 5.84 -15.38 7.37
CA LEU A 295 6.12 -15.20 5.94
C LEU A 295 6.39 -16.52 5.21
N TYR A 296 7.09 -17.46 5.82
CA TYR A 296 7.30 -18.78 5.19
C TYR A 296 6.00 -19.55 5.00
N LYS A 297 5.08 -19.48 5.97
CA LYS A 297 3.75 -20.10 5.86
C LYS A 297 2.94 -19.45 4.74
N TYR A 298 2.96 -18.13 4.66
CA TYR A 298 2.33 -17.39 3.57
C TYR A 298 2.91 -17.75 2.19
N VAL A 299 4.24 -17.79 2.05
CA VAL A 299 4.89 -18.17 0.78
C VAL A 299 4.53 -19.59 0.38
N LYS A 300 4.55 -20.55 1.32
CA LYS A 300 4.11 -21.93 1.07
C LYS A 300 2.65 -21.99 0.67
N ALA A 301 1.77 -21.26 1.36
CA ALA A 301 0.34 -21.15 1.04
C ALA A 301 0.10 -20.62 -0.38
N THR A 302 0.78 -19.54 -0.77
CA THR A 302 0.70 -18.99 -2.14
C THR A 302 1.18 -20.00 -3.19
N PHE A 303 2.27 -20.73 -2.94
CA PHE A 303 2.70 -21.79 -3.88
C PHE A 303 1.68 -22.92 -4.00
N LYS A 304 1.02 -23.33 -2.90
CA LYS A 304 -0.05 -24.32 -2.96
C LYS A 304 -1.19 -23.87 -3.88
N ILE A 305 -1.68 -22.64 -3.67
CA ILE A 305 -2.76 -22.06 -4.49
C ILE A 305 -2.34 -21.92 -5.95
N ASN A 306 -1.16 -21.35 -6.22
CA ASN A 306 -0.66 -21.17 -7.58
C ASN A 306 -0.53 -22.51 -8.31
N SER A 307 -0.02 -23.53 -7.62
CA SER A 307 0.15 -24.87 -8.19
C SER A 307 -1.20 -25.46 -8.60
N ILE A 308 -2.24 -25.33 -7.77
CA ILE A 308 -3.58 -25.81 -8.14
C ILE A 308 -4.15 -25.01 -9.32
N ILE A 309 -4.12 -23.68 -9.26
CA ILE A 309 -4.65 -22.82 -10.34
C ILE A 309 -3.97 -23.16 -11.67
N GLN A 310 -2.64 -23.16 -11.71
CA GLN A 310 -1.89 -23.37 -12.95
C GLN A 310 -2.03 -24.80 -13.46
N LYS A 311 -1.85 -25.80 -12.60
CA LYS A 311 -1.82 -27.20 -13.03
C LYS A 311 -3.21 -27.75 -13.34
N LEU A 312 -4.26 -27.24 -12.70
CA LEU A 312 -5.64 -27.56 -13.05
C LEU A 312 -6.22 -26.63 -14.12
N LYS A 313 -5.44 -25.67 -14.64
CA LYS A 313 -5.84 -24.72 -15.68
C LYS A 313 -7.10 -23.91 -15.29
N LEU A 314 -7.17 -23.50 -14.02
CA LEU A 314 -8.19 -22.54 -13.57
C LEU A 314 -7.87 -21.16 -14.17
N ASP A 315 -8.88 -20.28 -14.23
CA ASP A 315 -8.70 -18.93 -14.78
C ASP A 315 -7.86 -18.07 -13.82
N GLU A 316 -6.61 -17.78 -14.21
CA GLU A 316 -5.68 -16.95 -13.44
C GLU A 316 -6.14 -15.49 -13.26
N SER A 317 -7.17 -15.07 -13.99
CA SER A 317 -7.73 -13.72 -13.95
C SER A 317 -9.09 -13.61 -13.26
N ASN A 318 -9.66 -14.73 -12.78
CA ASN A 318 -10.94 -14.75 -12.08
C ASN A 318 -10.74 -15.16 -10.62
N SER A 319 -11.19 -14.32 -9.68
CA SER A 319 -11.10 -14.59 -8.24
C SER A 319 -11.86 -15.83 -7.79
N ASP A 320 -12.83 -16.33 -8.56
CA ASP A 320 -13.53 -17.59 -8.26
C ASP A 320 -12.56 -18.80 -8.25
N SER A 321 -11.45 -18.71 -8.99
CA SER A 321 -10.40 -19.73 -9.02
C SER A 321 -9.74 -19.95 -7.65
N ILE A 322 -9.73 -18.94 -6.77
CA ILE A 322 -9.23 -19.09 -5.40
C ILE A 322 -10.11 -20.03 -4.59
N GLY A 323 -11.44 -19.84 -4.65
CA GLY A 323 -12.38 -20.69 -3.92
C GLY A 323 -12.24 -22.16 -4.34
N ARG A 324 -12.17 -22.40 -5.66
CA ARG A 324 -11.93 -23.75 -6.19
C ARG A 324 -10.57 -24.31 -5.78
N ALA A 325 -9.51 -23.50 -5.78
CA ALA A 325 -8.19 -23.95 -5.35
C ALA A 325 -8.18 -24.36 -3.87
N LEU A 326 -8.83 -23.60 -2.99
CA LEU A 326 -8.93 -23.92 -1.57
C LEU A 326 -9.72 -25.22 -1.32
N GLU A 327 -10.83 -25.41 -2.03
CA GLU A 327 -11.63 -26.64 -1.97
C GLU A 327 -10.80 -27.87 -2.38
N VAL A 328 -10.08 -27.78 -3.51
CA VAL A 328 -9.22 -28.88 -3.98
C VAL A 328 -8.13 -29.20 -2.95
N LEU A 329 -7.45 -28.18 -2.43
CA LEU A 329 -6.39 -28.36 -1.43
C LEU A 329 -6.90 -29.07 -0.17
N LYS A 330 -8.16 -28.84 0.21
CA LYS A 330 -8.73 -29.39 1.43
C LYS A 330 -9.33 -30.78 1.24
N ASN A 331 -10.09 -30.98 0.18
CA ASN A 331 -11.01 -32.13 0.05
C ASN A 331 -10.64 -33.10 -1.08
N GLU A 332 -9.93 -32.64 -2.12
CA GLU A 332 -9.78 -33.42 -3.36
C GLU A 332 -8.32 -33.67 -3.75
N LEU A 333 -7.35 -33.23 -2.95
CA LEU A 333 -5.93 -33.26 -3.30
C LEU A 333 -5.45 -34.66 -3.74
N ASN A 334 -5.91 -35.70 -3.02
CA ASN A 334 -5.58 -37.10 -3.31
C ASN A 334 -5.99 -37.54 -4.72
N GLN A 335 -7.04 -36.94 -5.31
CA GLN A 335 -7.51 -37.27 -6.66
C GLN A 335 -6.54 -36.77 -7.74
N TYR A 336 -5.63 -35.85 -7.39
CA TYR A 336 -4.69 -35.23 -8.31
C TYR A 336 -3.24 -35.70 -8.11
N GLU A 337 -2.97 -36.67 -7.23
CA GLU A 337 -1.61 -37.14 -6.94
C GLU A 337 -0.89 -37.69 -8.17
N THR A 338 -1.53 -38.56 -8.96
CA THR A 338 -0.95 -39.08 -10.22
C THR A 338 -0.61 -37.97 -11.20
N LYS A 339 -1.36 -36.87 -11.18
CA LYS A 339 -1.09 -35.71 -12.03
C LYS A 339 0.13 -34.93 -11.53
N PHE A 340 0.29 -34.78 -10.21
CA PHE A 340 1.46 -34.15 -9.62
C PHE A 340 2.72 -35.03 -9.71
N GLU A 341 2.59 -36.35 -9.69
CA GLU A 341 3.65 -37.30 -10.03
C GLU A 341 4.18 -37.04 -11.44
N ALA A 342 3.30 -36.95 -12.45
CA ALA A 342 3.72 -36.65 -13.81
C ALA A 342 4.44 -35.29 -13.93
N TYR A 343 3.99 -34.26 -13.20
CA TYR A 343 4.69 -32.97 -13.19
C TYR A 343 6.04 -33.03 -12.47
N TRP A 344 6.11 -33.80 -11.39
CA TRP A 344 7.35 -34.05 -10.67
C TRP A 344 8.38 -34.73 -11.59
N ASP A 345 7.97 -35.78 -12.31
CA ASP A 345 8.84 -36.50 -13.24
C ASP A 345 9.38 -35.61 -14.36
N VAL A 346 8.55 -34.69 -14.88
CA VAL A 346 9.01 -33.70 -15.86
C VAL A 346 10.12 -32.82 -15.27
N VAL A 347 9.90 -32.24 -14.08
CA VAL A 347 10.90 -31.38 -13.43
C VAL A 347 12.16 -32.17 -13.10
N TYR A 348 12.02 -33.40 -12.61
CA TYR A 348 13.13 -34.28 -12.23
C TYR A 348 13.99 -34.67 -13.44
N ASN A 349 13.36 -35.03 -14.56
CA ASN A 349 14.06 -35.47 -15.77
C ASN A 349 14.73 -34.31 -16.53
N GLU A 350 14.32 -33.06 -16.30
CA GLU A 350 15.00 -31.87 -16.84
C GLU A 350 16.28 -31.50 -16.07
N GLN A 351 16.54 -32.13 -14.92
CA GLN A 351 17.76 -31.89 -14.13
C GLN A 351 18.92 -32.78 -14.57
N ASP A 352 20.14 -32.29 -14.36
CA ASP A 352 21.37 -33.06 -14.55
C ASP A 352 21.55 -34.03 -13.36
N GLU A 353 22.37 -35.09 -13.47
CA GLU A 353 22.46 -36.16 -12.44
C GLU A 353 22.78 -35.63 -11.03
N ASP A 354 23.73 -34.70 -10.88
CA ASP A 354 24.06 -34.07 -9.59
C ASP A 354 22.87 -33.30 -8.99
N ASP A 355 22.05 -32.66 -9.83
CA ASP A 355 20.89 -31.88 -9.41
C ASP A 355 19.69 -32.79 -9.03
N LYS A 356 19.60 -34.01 -9.59
CA LYS A 356 18.57 -35.01 -9.25
C LYS A 356 18.73 -35.54 -7.82
N ASP A 357 19.95 -35.85 -7.41
CA ASP A 357 20.25 -36.31 -6.05
C ASP A 357 19.90 -35.21 -5.03
N LEU A 358 20.32 -33.97 -5.32
CA LEU A 358 19.99 -32.80 -4.51
C LEU A 358 18.47 -32.59 -4.41
N LEU A 359 17.75 -32.70 -5.52
CA LEU A 359 16.31 -32.53 -5.58
C LEU A 359 15.60 -33.60 -4.74
N THR A 360 16.03 -34.86 -4.82
CA THR A 360 15.51 -35.96 -4.00
C THR A 360 15.76 -35.70 -2.51
N GLU A 361 16.95 -35.21 -2.17
CA GLU A 361 17.28 -34.85 -0.78
C GLU A 361 16.41 -33.70 -0.25
N MET A 362 16.13 -32.68 -1.07
CA MET A 362 15.34 -31.51 -0.69
C MET A 362 13.92 -31.86 -0.23
N VAL A 363 13.34 -32.94 -0.77
CA VAL A 363 11.95 -33.34 -0.53
C VAL A 363 11.81 -34.66 0.20
N LYS A 364 12.91 -35.23 0.72
CA LYS A 364 12.95 -36.59 1.29
C LYS A 364 11.94 -36.89 2.40
N TYR A 365 11.41 -35.86 3.06
CA TYR A 365 10.43 -35.98 4.14
C TYR A 365 8.98 -35.83 3.66
N GLU A 366 8.77 -35.47 2.40
CA GLU A 366 7.44 -35.28 1.83
C GLU A 366 6.91 -36.59 1.23
N THR A 367 5.68 -36.93 1.60
CA THR A 367 5.06 -38.23 1.27
C THR A 367 4.24 -38.18 -0.01
N THR A 368 3.61 -37.04 -0.30
CA THR A 368 2.78 -36.81 -1.51
C THR A 368 3.61 -36.14 -2.60
N TYR A 369 3.28 -36.37 -3.87
CA TYR A 369 3.94 -35.67 -4.98
C TYR A 369 3.58 -34.19 -5.02
N PHE A 370 2.37 -33.84 -4.59
CA PHE A 370 1.99 -32.44 -4.44
C PHE A 370 2.89 -31.71 -3.44
N ASP A 371 3.09 -32.26 -2.23
CA ASP A 371 3.90 -31.59 -1.22
C ASP A 371 5.39 -31.60 -1.61
N ARG A 372 5.89 -32.66 -2.27
CA ARG A 372 7.23 -32.65 -2.89
C ARG A 372 7.39 -31.49 -3.86
N TYR A 373 6.43 -31.32 -4.78
CA TYR A 373 6.45 -30.24 -5.76
C TYR A 373 6.45 -28.85 -5.10
N VAL A 374 5.59 -28.63 -4.11
CA VAL A 374 5.52 -27.35 -3.39
C VAL A 374 6.77 -27.08 -2.56
N GLU A 375 7.31 -28.10 -1.88
CA GLU A 375 8.54 -27.98 -1.09
C GLU A 375 9.74 -27.67 -1.98
N LEU A 376 9.83 -28.26 -3.17
CA LEU A 376 10.83 -27.91 -4.17
C LEU A 376 10.80 -26.42 -4.52
N LEU A 377 9.62 -25.88 -4.86
CA LEU A 377 9.45 -24.45 -5.15
C LEU A 377 9.88 -23.58 -3.96
N LEU A 378 9.53 -24.00 -2.74
CA LEU A 378 9.89 -23.31 -1.51
C LEU A 378 11.41 -23.33 -1.26
N LYS A 379 12.11 -24.45 -1.47
CA LYS A 379 13.57 -24.54 -1.32
C LYS A 379 14.30 -23.65 -2.33
N VAL A 380 13.84 -23.63 -3.58
CA VAL A 380 14.49 -22.87 -4.66
C VAL A 380 14.22 -21.36 -4.54
N ARG A 381 13.00 -20.96 -4.18
CA ARG A 381 12.57 -19.53 -4.22
C ARG A 381 12.32 -18.91 -2.85
N GLY A 382 11.97 -19.70 -1.85
CA GLY A 382 11.46 -19.24 -0.56
C GLY A 382 12.38 -18.27 0.16
N LYS A 383 13.70 -18.52 0.18
CA LYS A 383 14.67 -17.60 0.81
C LYS A 383 14.66 -16.20 0.18
N ARG A 384 14.62 -16.13 -1.16
CA ARG A 384 14.56 -14.85 -1.88
C ARG A 384 13.23 -14.16 -1.64
N LEU A 385 12.13 -14.91 -1.76
CA LEU A 385 10.78 -14.37 -1.54
C LEU A 385 10.62 -13.84 -0.11
N HIS A 386 11.11 -14.56 0.89
CA HIS A 386 11.09 -14.11 2.28
C HIS A 386 11.80 -12.76 2.45
N LYS A 387 13.02 -12.62 1.89
CA LYS A 387 13.75 -11.34 1.90
C LYS A 387 12.96 -10.24 1.16
N ASP A 388 12.49 -10.53 -0.04
CA ASP A 388 11.77 -9.59 -0.90
C ASP A 388 10.46 -9.11 -0.23
N HIS A 389 9.76 -9.97 0.52
CA HIS A 389 8.55 -9.59 1.27
C HIS A 389 8.87 -8.76 2.52
N ILE A 390 10.01 -8.99 3.19
CA ILE A 390 10.45 -8.10 4.27
C ILE A 390 10.64 -6.67 3.74
N GLU A 391 11.29 -6.52 2.58
CA GLU A 391 11.51 -5.21 1.95
C GLU A 391 10.17 -4.56 1.52
N LEU A 392 9.25 -5.35 0.97
CA LEU A 392 7.90 -4.90 0.65
C LEU A 392 7.16 -4.39 1.90
N LEU A 393 7.11 -5.19 2.97
CA LEU A 393 6.45 -4.83 4.23
C LEU A 393 7.05 -3.57 4.84
N ASP A 394 8.38 -3.44 4.85
CA ASP A 394 9.07 -2.25 5.32
C ASP A 394 8.65 -1.01 4.53
N SER A 395 8.52 -1.13 3.20
CA SER A 395 8.15 -0.01 2.32
C SER A 395 6.68 0.39 2.43
N LEU A 396 5.75 -0.58 2.46
CA LEU A 396 4.30 -0.32 2.60
C LEU A 396 3.96 0.24 3.99
N SER A 397 4.60 -0.28 5.03
CA SER A 397 4.42 0.19 6.41
C SER A 397 5.12 1.51 6.71
N GLN A 398 5.79 2.08 5.70
CA GLN A 398 6.65 3.26 5.77
C GLN A 398 7.58 3.24 6.99
N LYS A 399 8.42 2.20 7.06
CA LYS A 399 9.30 1.99 8.21
C LYS A 399 10.14 3.24 8.52
N ASN A 400 10.20 3.63 9.79
CA ASN A 400 10.94 4.81 10.27
C ASN A 400 10.47 6.14 9.65
N SER A 401 9.17 6.27 9.37
CA SER A 401 8.54 7.49 8.85
C SER A 401 7.37 7.90 9.74
N GLU A 402 7.12 9.21 9.85
CA GLU A 402 5.95 9.76 10.53
C GLU A 402 4.60 9.32 9.94
N ARG A 403 4.61 8.80 8.71
CA ARG A 403 3.42 8.28 8.01
C ARG A 403 3.26 6.75 8.16
N GLY A 404 4.20 6.10 8.84
CA GLY A 404 4.25 4.66 8.99
C GLY A 404 3.69 4.16 10.31
N PHE A 405 3.62 2.83 10.40
CA PHE A 405 3.29 2.12 11.64
C PHE A 405 4.34 1.06 11.99
N LEU A 406 5.55 1.19 11.44
CA LEU A 406 6.67 0.31 11.71
C LEU A 406 7.92 1.13 12.00
N ALA A 407 8.68 0.73 13.02
CA ALA A 407 10.00 1.29 13.30
C ALA A 407 11.03 0.18 13.54
N GLN A 408 12.29 0.52 13.31
CA GLN A 408 13.44 -0.32 13.60
C GLN A 408 14.64 0.57 13.91
N GLY A 409 15.29 0.33 15.04
CA GLY A 409 16.50 1.05 15.41
C GLY A 409 17.73 0.55 14.63
N ARG A 410 18.86 1.24 14.78
CA ARG A 410 20.12 0.87 14.11
C ARG A 410 20.82 -0.35 14.74
N SER A 411 20.52 -0.61 16.02
CA SER A 411 21.11 -1.69 16.81
C SER A 411 20.29 -2.98 16.69
N LYS A 412 20.96 -4.14 16.82
CA LYS A 412 20.28 -5.44 16.95
C LYS A 412 19.34 -5.52 18.15
N LYS A 413 19.57 -4.68 19.18
CA LYS A 413 18.69 -4.56 20.37
C LYS A 413 17.33 -3.94 20.05
N HIS A 414 17.19 -3.26 18.91
CA HIS A 414 15.97 -2.58 18.50
C HIS A 414 15.46 -3.16 17.18
N PRO A 415 14.96 -4.42 17.21
CA PRO A 415 14.36 -5.04 16.04
C PRO A 415 13.10 -4.28 15.62
N ARG A 416 12.44 -4.79 14.58
CA ARG A 416 11.21 -4.19 14.08
C ARG A 416 10.13 -4.23 15.16
N ARG A 417 9.47 -3.09 15.37
CA ARG A 417 8.30 -2.94 16.25
C ARG A 417 7.20 -2.18 15.54
N TYR A 418 5.96 -2.55 15.81
CA TYR A 418 4.84 -1.72 15.38
C TYR A 418 4.79 -0.44 16.22
N MET A 419 4.58 0.68 15.55
CA MET A 419 4.51 2.00 16.16
C MET A 419 3.39 2.79 15.51
N LEU A 420 3.12 4.01 15.97
CA LEU A 420 2.15 4.89 15.31
C LEU A 420 2.80 6.23 14.99
N GLY A 421 3.16 6.45 13.73
CA GLY A 421 3.75 7.71 13.29
C GLY A 421 2.79 8.89 13.44
N THR A 422 3.33 10.09 13.67
CA THR A 422 2.54 11.28 14.00
C THR A 422 1.59 11.70 12.87
N ARG A 423 2.04 11.60 11.61
CA ARG A 423 1.22 11.92 10.43
C ARG A 423 0.21 10.84 10.11
N LEU A 424 0.51 9.58 10.44
CA LEU A 424 -0.49 8.51 10.35
C LEU A 424 -1.59 8.73 11.39
N LEU A 425 -1.23 8.98 12.66
CA LEU A 425 -2.19 9.31 13.71
C LEU A 425 -3.08 10.51 13.31
N GLU A 426 -2.47 11.58 12.81
CA GLU A 426 -3.20 12.75 12.31
C GLU A 426 -4.25 12.37 11.26
N ALA A 427 -3.88 11.58 10.24
CA ALA A 427 -4.80 11.15 9.19
C ALA A 427 -5.94 10.28 9.75
N LEU A 428 -5.63 9.34 10.64
CA LEU A 428 -6.62 8.45 11.25
C LEU A 428 -7.59 9.24 12.13
N VAL A 429 -7.11 10.16 12.97
CA VAL A 429 -7.99 10.99 13.82
C VAL A 429 -8.94 11.82 12.98
N GLN A 430 -8.47 12.43 11.88
CA GLN A 430 -9.33 13.21 10.97
C GLN A 430 -10.44 12.39 10.32
N ILE A 431 -10.23 11.09 10.14
CA ILE A 431 -11.23 10.14 9.66
C ILE A 431 -12.19 9.73 10.78
N GLN A 432 -11.66 9.51 11.99
CA GLN A 432 -12.43 9.02 13.14
C GLN A 432 -13.39 10.08 13.72
N VAL A 433 -13.06 11.37 13.63
CA VAL A 433 -13.94 12.46 14.11
C VAL A 433 -15.15 12.70 13.21
N LEU A 434 -15.26 12.00 12.07
CA LEU A 434 -16.40 12.09 11.18
C LEU A 434 -17.46 11.05 11.54
N HIS A 435 -18.70 11.47 11.69
CA HIS A 435 -19.85 10.60 11.95
C HIS A 435 -20.86 10.74 10.82
N LEU A 436 -21.42 9.61 10.40
CA LEU A 436 -22.45 9.59 9.37
C LEU A 436 -23.81 9.78 10.06
N GLU A 437 -24.47 10.90 9.80
CA GLU A 437 -25.83 11.18 10.24
C GLU A 437 -26.75 11.24 9.01
N GLY A 438 -27.61 10.21 8.87
CA GLY A 438 -28.32 9.96 7.61
C GLY A 438 -27.33 9.72 6.46
N ASP A 439 -27.35 10.60 5.46
CA ASP A 439 -26.44 10.53 4.30
C ASP A 439 -25.29 11.55 4.33
N LYS A 440 -25.14 12.31 5.43
CA LYS A 440 -24.14 13.38 5.56
C LYS A 440 -23.13 13.09 6.66
N PHE A 441 -21.89 13.49 6.42
CA PHE A 441 -20.86 13.46 7.45
C PHE A 441 -20.90 14.74 8.26
N ILE A 442 -21.03 14.58 9.57
CA ILE A 442 -20.87 15.64 10.57
C ILE A 442 -19.59 15.40 11.35
N THR A 443 -19.04 16.45 11.95
CA THR A 443 -17.87 16.33 12.83
C THR A 443 -18.30 16.23 14.29
N GLN A 444 -17.76 15.25 15.01
CA GLN A 444 -18.04 15.04 16.43
C GLN A 444 -16.73 14.92 17.21
N SER A 445 -16.74 15.42 18.44
CA SER A 445 -15.63 15.22 19.37
C SER A 445 -15.66 13.80 19.94
N LEU A 446 -14.49 13.20 20.15
CA LEU A 446 -14.34 11.85 20.72
C LEU A 446 -13.65 11.90 22.08
N SER A 447 -13.96 10.95 22.95
CA SER A 447 -13.09 10.63 24.10
C SER A 447 -11.82 9.89 23.64
N ILE A 448 -10.81 9.81 24.50
CA ILE A 448 -9.59 9.04 24.22
C ILE A 448 -9.91 7.55 24.09
N GLU A 449 -10.78 7.03 24.97
CA GLU A 449 -11.23 5.64 24.98
C GLU A 449 -12.02 5.29 23.72
N GLU A 450 -12.91 6.19 23.28
CA GLU A 450 -13.64 6.04 22.02
C GLU A 450 -12.69 5.97 20.84
N LEU A 451 -11.69 6.86 20.77
CA LEU A 451 -10.69 6.81 19.69
C LEU A 451 -9.87 5.51 19.75
N MET A 452 -9.37 5.10 20.91
CA MET A 452 -8.61 3.85 21.03
C MET A 452 -9.44 2.64 20.60
N ARG A 453 -10.72 2.60 20.98
CA ARG A 453 -11.65 1.55 20.56
C ARG A 453 -11.88 1.58 19.05
N ASN A 454 -12.13 2.76 18.47
CA ASN A 454 -12.31 2.89 17.03
C ASN A 454 -11.08 2.47 16.23
N LEU A 455 -9.87 2.80 16.71
CA LEU A 455 -8.62 2.39 16.07
C LEU A 455 -8.41 0.86 16.13
N LYS A 456 -8.79 0.23 17.24
CA LYS A 456 -8.79 -1.22 17.38
C LYS A 456 -9.83 -1.86 16.45
N ASP A 457 -11.08 -1.44 16.53
CA ASP A 457 -12.19 -2.12 15.86
C ASP A 457 -12.12 -1.93 14.33
N ARG A 458 -11.70 -0.76 13.85
CA ARG A 458 -11.56 -0.50 12.41
C ARG A 458 -10.26 -1.07 11.83
N TYR A 459 -9.15 -0.98 12.54
CA TYR A 459 -7.82 -1.25 11.95
C TYR A 459 -7.02 -2.34 12.64
N GLY A 460 -7.53 -2.94 13.72
CA GLY A 460 -6.80 -3.91 14.54
C GLY A 460 -5.66 -3.29 15.36
N LEU A 461 -5.63 -1.96 15.56
CA LEU A 461 -4.55 -1.29 16.29
C LEU A 461 -4.85 -1.18 17.80
N ILE A 462 -4.10 -1.91 18.62
CA ILE A 462 -4.28 -1.94 20.07
C ILE A 462 -3.28 -0.99 20.74
N ILE A 463 -3.80 0.04 21.39
CA ILE A 463 -3.03 0.99 22.22
C ILE A 463 -3.07 0.55 23.68
N ASN A 464 -4.27 0.23 24.19
CA ASN A 464 -4.48 -0.34 25.51
C ASN A 464 -5.00 -1.78 25.37
N GLY A 465 -4.18 -2.75 25.76
CA GLY A 465 -4.51 -4.17 25.63
C GLY A 465 -5.16 -4.81 26.85
N LEU A 466 -5.42 -4.07 27.93
CA LEU A 466 -5.90 -4.66 29.19
C LEU A 466 -7.25 -5.40 29.07
N GLU A 467 -8.09 -5.01 28.11
CA GLU A 467 -9.37 -5.67 27.84
C GLU A 467 -9.25 -6.88 26.89
N GLU A 468 -8.08 -7.09 26.27
CA GLU A 468 -7.87 -8.21 25.36
C GLU A 468 -7.77 -9.53 26.12
N LYS A 469 -8.48 -10.56 25.65
CA LYS A 469 -8.43 -11.93 26.23
C LYS A 469 -7.01 -12.45 26.37
N ARG A 470 -6.14 -12.16 25.39
CA ARG A 470 -4.72 -12.56 25.39
C ARG A 470 -3.87 -11.87 26.46
N PHE A 471 -4.41 -10.84 27.13
CA PHE A 471 -3.72 -10.06 28.16
C PHE A 471 -4.43 -10.04 29.53
N GLN A 472 -5.55 -10.78 29.71
CA GLN A 472 -6.36 -10.75 30.95
C GLN A 472 -5.63 -11.23 32.22
N ASN A 473 -4.68 -12.15 32.10
CA ASN A 473 -3.90 -12.70 33.23
C ASN A 473 -2.44 -12.25 33.20
N THR A 474 -2.18 -11.04 32.70
CA THR A 474 -0.82 -10.53 32.53
C THR A 474 -0.20 -10.01 33.82
N ASP A 475 1.12 -10.01 33.85
CA ASP A 475 1.90 -9.55 35.00
C ASP A 475 1.82 -8.02 35.18
N LEU A 476 2.29 -7.55 36.35
CA LEU A 476 2.36 -6.12 36.66
C LEU A 476 3.15 -5.33 35.59
N HIS A 477 4.16 -5.95 34.97
CA HIS A 477 4.96 -5.33 33.93
C HIS A 477 4.12 -4.99 32.69
N THR A 478 3.31 -5.92 32.21
CA THR A 478 2.41 -5.70 31.07
C THR A 478 1.36 -4.63 31.38
N HIS A 479 0.83 -4.61 32.60
CA HIS A 479 -0.08 -3.56 33.05
C HIS A 479 0.55 -2.17 32.99
N LEU A 480 1.77 -2.04 33.52
CA LEU A 480 2.52 -0.79 33.46
C LEU A 480 2.88 -0.38 32.03
N ALA A 481 3.14 -1.35 31.14
CA ALA A 481 3.42 -1.10 29.73
C ALA A 481 2.23 -0.47 29.01
N PHE A 482 1.02 -1.00 29.17
CA PHE A 482 -0.17 -0.40 28.56
C PHE A 482 -0.51 0.96 29.15
N LYS A 483 -0.32 1.14 30.47
CA LYS A 483 -0.50 2.46 31.10
C LYS A 483 0.45 3.51 30.52
N GLU A 484 1.74 3.19 30.40
CA GLU A 484 2.74 4.06 29.78
C GLU A 484 2.38 4.39 28.32
N ASN A 485 1.96 3.38 27.55
CA ASN A 485 1.57 3.56 26.16
C ASN A 485 0.36 4.51 26.01
N VAL A 486 -0.65 4.40 26.88
CA VAL A 486 -1.81 5.30 26.87
C VAL A 486 -1.39 6.75 27.17
N GLU A 487 -0.50 6.97 28.14
CA GLU A 487 -0.01 8.32 28.43
C GLU A 487 0.81 8.92 27.28
N ALA A 488 1.64 8.11 26.63
CA ALA A 488 2.34 8.52 25.42
C ALA A 488 1.39 8.86 24.27
N PHE A 489 0.34 8.06 24.07
CA PHE A 489 -0.69 8.32 23.08
C PHE A 489 -1.37 9.67 23.29
N LYS A 490 -1.73 10.01 24.55
CA LYS A 490 -2.28 11.33 24.90
C LYS A 490 -1.31 12.46 24.58
N ILE A 491 -0.02 12.30 24.90
CA ILE A 491 1.01 13.29 24.56
C ILE A 491 1.09 13.49 23.04
N LYS A 492 1.06 12.42 22.25
CA LYS A 492 1.12 12.50 20.79
C LYS A 492 -0.08 13.24 20.21
N LEU A 493 -1.30 12.97 20.72
CA LEU A 493 -2.51 13.70 20.35
C LEU A 493 -2.43 15.21 20.67
N ARG A 494 -1.76 15.60 21.77
CA ARG A 494 -1.47 17.01 22.08
C ARG A 494 -0.54 17.64 21.04
N GLN A 495 0.53 16.94 20.68
CA GLN A 495 1.53 17.44 19.72
C GLN A 495 0.92 17.74 18.35
N ILE A 496 -0.07 16.94 17.92
CA ILE A 496 -0.80 17.18 16.65
C ILE A 496 -1.98 18.16 16.80
N GLY A 497 -2.21 18.71 17.99
CA GLY A 497 -3.23 19.74 18.25
C GLY A 497 -4.67 19.24 18.22
N PHE A 498 -4.91 17.94 18.40
CA PHE A 498 -6.26 17.37 18.46
C PHE A 498 -6.81 17.25 19.88
N TYR A 499 -5.95 17.33 20.89
CA TYR A 499 -6.31 17.11 22.29
C TYR A 499 -5.84 18.28 23.17
N ASN A 500 -6.77 18.87 23.93
CA ASN A 500 -6.50 19.96 24.86
C ASN A 500 -6.86 19.51 26.28
N ASP A 501 -5.90 19.65 27.20
CA ASP A 501 -6.02 19.25 28.60
C ASP A 501 -6.08 20.50 29.48
N LEU A 502 -7.13 21.31 29.31
CA LEU A 502 -7.27 22.60 30.00
C LEU A 502 -7.80 22.45 31.44
N SER A 503 -8.08 21.24 31.93
CA SER A 503 -8.49 20.99 33.32
C SER A 503 -8.42 19.51 33.71
N ASP A 504 -8.24 19.22 35.00
CA ASP A 504 -8.29 17.86 35.60
C ASP A 504 -9.65 17.14 35.45
N ALA A 505 -10.68 17.81 34.94
CA ALA A 505 -11.99 17.20 34.73
C ALA A 505 -12.00 16.34 33.46
N TYR A 506 -12.19 15.03 33.63
CA TYR A 506 -12.31 14.02 32.57
C TYR A 506 -13.26 14.41 31.41
N ILE A 507 -14.33 15.16 31.71
CA ILE A 507 -15.33 15.61 30.71
C ILE A 507 -14.74 16.62 29.69
N LEU A 508 -13.68 17.34 30.06
CA LEU A 508 -13.06 18.38 29.21
C LEU A 508 -11.92 17.85 28.34
N GLN A 509 -11.50 16.60 28.56
CA GLN A 509 -10.45 15.89 27.81
C GLN A 509 -11.00 15.26 26.52
N LYS A 510 -11.26 16.10 25.51
CA LYS A 510 -11.84 15.66 24.23
C LYS A 510 -10.91 15.86 23.04
N ILE A 511 -11.01 14.93 22.10
CA ILE A 511 -10.40 14.99 20.79
C ILE A 511 -11.31 15.84 19.90
N ARG A 512 -10.82 16.99 19.44
CA ARG A 512 -11.60 17.96 18.68
C ARG A 512 -11.30 17.85 17.18
N PRO A 513 -12.33 17.86 16.31
CA PRO A 513 -12.14 17.97 14.88
C PRO A 513 -11.35 19.24 14.54
N ARG A 514 -10.36 19.14 13.65
CA ARG A 514 -9.60 20.32 13.20
C ARG A 514 -10.40 21.19 12.24
N TYR A 515 -11.24 20.55 11.43
CA TYR A 515 -12.11 21.21 10.46
C TYR A 515 -13.54 20.84 10.78
N GLU A 516 -14.34 21.81 11.22
CA GLU A 516 -15.74 21.58 11.55
C GLU A 516 -16.59 21.49 10.27
N LEU A 517 -17.45 20.48 10.24
CA LEU A 517 -18.50 20.33 9.23
C LEU A 517 -19.84 20.67 9.89
N SER A 518 -20.64 21.45 9.19
CA SER A 518 -21.99 21.86 9.58
C SER A 518 -23.04 20.81 9.24
#